data_AF-A0A1I4EI24-F1
#
_entry.id   AF-A0A1I4EI24-F1
#
_cell.length_a   1.000
_cell.length_b   1.000
_cell.length_c   1.000
_cell.angle_alpha   90.00
_cell.angle_beta   90.00
_cell.angle_gamma   90.00
#
_symmetry.space_group_name_H-M   'P 1'
#
loop_
_entity.id
_entity.type
_entity.pdbx_description
1 polymer ?
#
loop_
_entity_poly.entity_id
_entity_poly.type
_entity_poly.pdbx_seq_one_letter_code
_entity_poly.pdbx_strand_id
1 'polypeptide(L)'
;MDWSEKFLGPANKARRTGLLAMTCVLLASGGGYAMGDRQTQHKISVSCPQDVPAPQKLCDALIDAISKDSPSTKVRRDPTGSDVALKPNDLAVTLHLTHLTESGIGGRLEWRTSESSEPSVGPTVDFDVMDTTMSEKFYPKFVQGLLKSTPELFAR
;
A
#
# COMPACT_ATOMS: atom_id res chain seq x y z
N MET A 1 33.66 -34.55 15.31
CA MET A 1 35.14 -34.50 15.37
C MET A 1 35.57 -33.61 14.21
N ASP A 2 36.40 -32.59 14.27
CA ASP A 2 37.50 -32.20 15.15
C ASP A 2 37.85 -30.76 14.66
N TRP A 3 37.59 -29.68 15.40
CA TRP A 3 38.54 -28.93 16.25
C TRP A 3 40.01 -28.88 15.78
N SER A 4 40.59 -27.68 15.90
CA SER A 4 42.04 -27.37 15.92
C SER A 4 42.79 -27.40 14.56
N GLU A 5 43.75 -26.53 14.24
CA GLU A 5 44.68 -25.78 15.09
C GLU A 5 45.41 -24.64 14.32
N LYS A 6 45.64 -23.53 15.04
CA LYS A 6 46.84 -22.66 15.12
C LYS A 6 47.82 -22.61 13.94
N PHE A 7 48.33 -21.41 13.61
CA PHE A 7 49.80 -21.15 13.66
C PHE A 7 50.11 -19.66 13.86
N LEU A 8 51.12 -19.43 14.71
CA LEU A 8 51.68 -18.16 15.14
C LEU A 8 52.72 -17.58 14.16
N GLY A 9 52.75 -16.23 14.08
CA GLY A 9 53.98 -15.38 14.01
C GLY A 9 54.71 -15.24 12.67
N PRO A 10 55.64 -14.26 12.50
CA PRO A 10 56.31 -13.46 13.53
C PRO A 10 56.35 -11.92 13.30
N ALA A 11 56.95 -11.28 14.31
CA ALA A 11 57.23 -9.86 14.53
C ALA A 11 57.91 -9.08 13.39
N ASN A 12 57.79 -7.74 13.42
CA ASN A 12 58.97 -6.87 13.38
C ASN A 12 58.71 -5.38 13.72
N LYS A 13 59.54 -4.91 14.66
CA LYS A 13 60.16 -3.58 14.78
C LYS A 13 59.31 -2.37 15.18
N ALA A 14 59.36 -2.14 16.49
CA ALA A 14 59.35 -0.82 17.10
C ALA A 14 60.34 0.15 16.44
N ARG A 15 59.94 1.41 16.26
CA ARG A 15 60.84 2.57 16.30
C ARG A 15 60.08 3.87 16.62
N ARG A 16 60.36 4.35 17.84
CA ARG A 16 60.72 5.73 18.20
C ARG A 16 59.66 6.83 18.16
N THR A 17 59.20 7.19 19.36
CA THR A 17 59.27 8.54 19.97
C THR A 17 59.15 9.75 19.05
N GLY A 18 58.02 10.45 19.18
CA GLY A 18 57.82 11.83 18.79
C GLY A 18 56.72 12.44 19.67
N LEU A 19 57.12 12.92 20.84
CA LEU A 19 56.33 13.75 21.75
C LEU A 19 56.15 15.12 21.09
N LEU A 20 54.90 15.61 20.94
CA LEU A 20 54.54 17.02 21.09
C LEU A 20 53.04 17.26 20.82
N ALA A 21 52.40 17.86 21.84
CA ALA A 21 51.37 18.89 21.79
C ALA A 21 50.26 18.79 20.73
N MET A 22 49.01 18.87 21.17
CA MET A 22 48.34 20.16 21.35
C MET A 22 46.84 19.91 21.47
N THR A 23 46.29 20.28 22.61
CA THR A 23 44.88 20.22 22.96
C THR A 23 44.06 21.06 21.97
N CYS A 24 43.40 20.43 21.00
CA CYS A 24 42.34 21.07 20.21
C CYS A 24 41.01 20.84 20.91
N VAL A 25 40.56 21.89 21.59
CA VAL A 25 39.23 22.04 22.16
C VAL A 25 38.30 22.59 21.05
N LEU A 26 37.08 22.03 21.00
CA LEU A 26 35.84 22.56 20.37
C LEU A 26 35.72 22.53 18.83
N LEU A 27 34.80 21.71 18.28
CA LEU A 27 33.42 22.10 17.95
C LEU A 27 32.67 21.01 17.16
N ALA A 28 31.37 21.00 17.39
CA ALA A 28 30.38 20.06 16.92
C ALA A 28 30.14 20.07 15.40
N SER A 29 29.25 19.15 14.99
CA SER A 29 28.45 19.15 13.76
C SER A 29 29.13 18.77 12.45
N GLY A 30 29.33 17.45 12.28
CA GLY A 30 29.28 16.82 10.96
C GLY A 30 28.05 15.93 10.90
N GLY A 31 26.89 16.53 10.59
CA GLY A 31 25.63 15.83 10.49
C GLY A 31 25.74 14.67 9.50
N GLY A 32 25.55 13.45 10.01
CA GLY A 32 25.26 12.32 9.15
C GLY A 32 24.00 12.67 8.36
N TYR A 33 24.12 12.79 7.04
CA TYR A 33 22.98 12.79 6.16
C TYR A 33 22.34 11.40 6.29
N ALA A 34 21.47 11.25 7.28
CA ALA A 34 20.42 10.25 7.21
C ALA A 34 19.57 10.66 6.00
N MET A 35 19.95 10.15 4.82
CA MET A 35 19.04 10.08 3.69
C MET A 35 17.93 9.13 4.11
N GLY A 36 16.99 9.67 4.87
CA GLY A 36 15.66 9.09 4.98
C GLY A 36 15.06 9.23 3.60
N ASP A 37 15.21 8.18 2.80
CA ASP A 37 14.47 8.00 1.57
C ASP A 37 13.01 8.30 1.91
N ARG A 38 12.54 9.47 1.47
CA ARG A 38 11.13 9.86 1.57
C ARG A 38 10.44 9.01 0.52
N GLN A 39 10.32 7.72 0.81
CA GLN A 39 9.55 6.78 0.02
C GLN A 39 8.14 7.36 -0.02
N THR A 40 7.78 7.94 -1.15
CA THR A 40 6.48 8.54 -1.40
C THR A 40 5.47 7.43 -1.20
N GLN A 41 4.83 7.40 -0.03
CA GLN A 41 3.85 6.39 0.30
C GLN A 41 2.68 6.57 -0.65
N HIS A 42 2.51 5.62 -1.55
CA HIS A 42 1.33 5.52 -2.39
C HIS A 42 0.11 5.51 -1.47
N LYS A 43 -0.84 6.40 -1.72
CA LYS A 43 -2.09 6.48 -0.98
C LYS A 43 -3.24 6.15 -1.90
N ILE A 44 -4.07 5.19 -1.50
CA ILE A 44 -5.34 4.88 -2.16
C ILE A 44 -6.46 5.39 -1.26
N SER A 45 -7.30 6.27 -1.79
CA SER A 45 -8.53 6.71 -1.13
C SER A 45 -9.71 5.95 -1.74
N VAL A 46 -10.48 5.24 -0.92
CA VAL A 46 -11.57 4.37 -1.36
C VAL A 46 -12.92 4.96 -0.96
N SER A 47 -13.79 5.18 -1.94
CA SER A 47 -15.18 5.57 -1.75
C SER A 47 -16.09 4.39 -2.01
N CYS A 48 -17.06 4.19 -1.11
CA CYS A 48 -17.93 3.03 -1.10
C CYS A 48 -19.40 3.47 -1.03
N PRO A 49 -20.31 2.74 -1.69
CA PRO A 49 -21.74 3.02 -1.65
C PRO A 49 -22.25 2.91 -0.22
N GLN A 50 -23.11 3.85 0.17
CA GLN A 50 -23.75 3.85 1.48
C GLN A 50 -25.13 3.16 1.47
N ASP A 51 -25.74 3.05 0.29
CA ASP A 51 -27.06 2.43 0.09
C ASP A 51 -26.94 0.92 -0.14
N VAL A 52 -26.40 0.23 0.85
CA VAL A 52 -26.31 -1.25 0.87
C VAL A 52 -26.51 -1.79 2.29
N PRO A 53 -26.91 -3.06 2.45
CA PRO A 53 -26.81 -3.76 3.71
C PRO A 53 -25.36 -3.76 4.19
N ALA A 54 -25.11 -3.22 5.39
CA ALA A 54 -23.78 -3.15 5.99
C ALA A 54 -22.70 -2.48 5.10
N PRO A 55 -22.79 -1.17 4.81
CA PRO A 55 -21.88 -0.47 3.89
C PRO A 55 -20.43 -0.48 4.37
N GLN A 56 -20.22 -0.51 5.69
CA GLN A 56 -18.89 -0.63 6.29
C GLN A 56 -18.24 -1.98 5.95
N LYS A 57 -19.01 -3.08 5.94
CA LYS A 57 -18.48 -4.41 5.61
C LYS A 57 -18.03 -4.51 4.16
N LEU A 58 -18.81 -3.92 3.24
CA LEU A 58 -18.43 -3.87 1.83
C LEU A 58 -17.16 -3.05 1.63
N CYS A 59 -17.08 -1.91 2.31
CA CYS A 59 -15.93 -1.03 2.20
C CYS A 59 -14.67 -1.60 2.85
N ASP A 60 -14.80 -2.26 4.00
CA ASP A 60 -13.70 -2.97 4.66
C ASP A 60 -13.20 -4.11 3.76
N ALA A 61 -14.11 -4.88 3.13
CA ALA A 61 -13.72 -5.92 2.18
C ALA A 61 -12.92 -5.38 0.99
N LEU A 62 -13.29 -4.22 0.45
CA LEU A 62 -12.56 -3.54 -0.62
C LEU A 62 -11.18 -3.07 -0.17
N ILE A 63 -11.10 -2.44 1.00
CA ILE A 63 -9.83 -1.98 1.58
C ILE A 63 -8.89 -3.16 1.83
N ASP A 64 -9.41 -4.24 2.42
CA ASP A 64 -8.63 -5.45 2.72
C ASP A 64 -8.09 -6.11 1.44
N ALA A 65 -8.92 -6.19 0.40
CA ALA A 65 -8.52 -6.79 -0.86
C ALA A 65 -7.45 -5.94 -1.59
N ILE A 66 -7.62 -4.62 -1.65
CA ILE A 66 -6.62 -3.70 -2.22
C ILE A 66 -5.32 -3.77 -1.41
N SER A 67 -5.40 -3.77 -0.07
CA SER A 67 -4.22 -3.82 0.80
C SER A 67 -3.45 -5.13 0.64
N LYS A 68 -4.14 -6.23 0.30
CA LYS A 68 -3.53 -7.53 0.03
C LYS A 68 -2.76 -7.54 -1.30
N ASP A 69 -3.31 -6.92 -2.34
CA ASP A 69 -2.68 -6.84 -3.66
C ASP A 69 -1.56 -5.77 -3.69
N SER A 70 -1.63 -4.76 -2.82
CA SER A 70 -0.68 -3.65 -2.74
C SER A 70 -0.23 -3.35 -1.30
N PRO A 71 0.60 -4.22 -0.68
CA PRO A 71 0.97 -4.11 0.74
C PRO A 71 1.82 -2.88 1.10
N SER A 72 2.47 -2.26 0.13
CA SER A 72 3.25 -1.02 0.30
C SER A 72 2.40 0.25 0.29
N THR A 73 1.10 0.13 0.05
CA THR A 73 0.19 1.25 -0.20
C THR A 73 -0.71 1.50 1.00
N LYS A 74 -0.85 2.77 1.40
CA LYS A 74 -1.78 3.16 2.46
C LYS A 74 -3.18 3.34 1.89
N VAL A 75 -4.06 2.39 2.17
CA VAL A 75 -5.47 2.46 1.79
C VAL A 75 -6.28 3.14 2.90
N ARG A 76 -7.11 4.12 2.55
CA ARG A 76 -7.98 4.84 3.50
C ARG A 76 -9.38 4.99 2.91
N ARG A 77 -10.39 4.91 3.77
CA ARG A 77 -11.77 5.28 3.38
C ARG A 77 -11.87 6.79 3.17
N ASP A 78 -12.54 7.17 2.10
CA ASP A 78 -12.97 8.55 1.85
C ASP A 78 -14.51 8.61 1.81
N PRO A 79 -15.14 9.29 2.79
CA PRO A 79 -16.60 9.40 2.84
C PRO A 79 -17.17 10.38 1.80
N THR A 80 -16.35 11.29 1.26
CA THR A 80 -16.83 12.37 0.39
C THR A 80 -16.96 11.96 -1.07
N GLY A 81 -16.17 10.98 -1.53
CA GLY A 81 -16.23 10.47 -2.90
C GLY A 81 -15.67 11.47 -3.90
N SER A 82 -14.64 11.05 -4.64
CA SER A 82 -14.10 11.68 -5.85
C SER A 82 -13.57 13.13 -5.78
N ASP A 83 -13.85 13.91 -4.73
CA ASP A 83 -13.38 15.30 -4.52
C ASP A 83 -12.10 15.39 -3.65
N VAL A 84 -11.33 14.30 -3.58
CA VAL A 84 -10.05 14.30 -2.88
C VAL A 84 -9.00 14.97 -3.77
N ALA A 85 -8.36 16.02 -3.26
CA ALA A 85 -7.15 16.56 -3.88
C ALA A 85 -6.05 15.48 -3.91
N LEU A 86 -5.83 14.89 -5.10
CA LEU A 86 -4.84 13.83 -5.32
C LEU A 86 -3.44 14.43 -5.42
N LYS A 87 -2.51 13.89 -4.62
CA LYS A 87 -1.08 14.17 -4.78
C LYS A 87 -0.48 13.29 -5.87
N PRO A 88 0.72 13.63 -6.39
CA PRO A 88 1.45 12.73 -7.29
C PRO A 88 1.52 11.32 -6.70
N ASN A 89 1.17 10.32 -7.52
CA ASN A 89 1.08 8.90 -7.15
C ASN A 89 -0.08 8.49 -6.23
N ASP A 90 -0.99 9.40 -5.85
CA ASP A 90 -2.24 9.02 -5.19
C ASP A 90 -3.20 8.36 -6.18
N LEU A 91 -4.14 7.56 -5.65
CA LEU A 91 -5.26 6.99 -6.39
C LEU A 91 -6.55 7.27 -5.61
N ALA A 92 -7.58 7.74 -6.30
CA ALA A 92 -8.95 7.64 -5.80
C ALA A 92 -9.62 6.44 -6.47
N VAL A 93 -10.29 5.59 -5.70
CA VAL A 93 -11.06 4.44 -6.18
C VAL A 93 -12.46 4.56 -5.65
N THR A 94 -13.45 4.49 -6.54
CA THR A 94 -14.86 4.54 -6.20
C THR A 94 -15.53 3.25 -6.65
N LEU A 95 -16.21 2.59 -5.71
CA LEU A 95 -17.05 1.44 -6.03
C LEU A 95 -18.44 1.92 -6.42
N HIS A 96 -18.85 1.61 -7.66
CA HIS A 96 -20.21 1.85 -8.13
C HIS A 96 -20.95 0.53 -8.20
N LEU A 97 -22.13 0.46 -7.58
CA LEU A 97 -23.02 -0.68 -7.73
C LEU A 97 -23.93 -0.47 -8.94
N THR A 98 -24.07 -1.51 -9.74
CA THR A 98 -25.01 -1.56 -10.86
C THR A 98 -26.35 -2.14 -10.40
N HIS A 99 -26.32 -3.13 -9.51
CA HIS A 99 -27.51 -3.69 -8.88
C HIS A 99 -27.19 -4.35 -7.54
N LEU A 100 -28.21 -4.47 -6.70
CA LEU A 100 -28.18 -5.29 -5.49
C LEU A 100 -29.57 -5.92 -5.32
N THR A 101 -29.60 -7.25 -5.29
CA THR A 101 -30.84 -8.04 -5.17
C THR A 101 -30.70 -9.08 -4.06
N GLU A 102 -31.78 -9.80 -3.76
CA GLU A 102 -31.76 -10.89 -2.77
C GLU A 102 -30.81 -12.03 -3.15
N SER A 103 -30.47 -12.19 -4.43
CA SER A 103 -29.63 -13.28 -4.93
C SER A 103 -28.33 -12.81 -5.57
N GLY A 104 -28.07 -11.51 -5.67
CA GLY A 104 -26.97 -11.00 -6.48
C GLY A 104 -26.51 -9.60 -6.14
N ILE A 105 -25.24 -9.32 -6.43
CA ILE A 105 -24.63 -8.00 -6.36
C ILE A 105 -23.79 -7.77 -7.62
N GLY A 106 -23.98 -6.61 -8.25
CA GLY A 106 -23.23 -6.20 -9.41
C GLY A 106 -22.61 -4.83 -9.20
N GLY A 107 -21.42 -4.61 -9.75
CA GLY A 107 -20.77 -3.31 -9.68
C GLY A 107 -19.53 -3.20 -10.54
N ARG A 108 -18.88 -2.05 -10.46
CA ARG A 108 -17.62 -1.75 -11.16
C ARG A 108 -16.77 -0.80 -10.33
N LEU A 109 -15.48 -0.78 -10.62
CA LEU A 109 -14.56 0.17 -10.04
C LEU A 109 -14.35 1.33 -11.01
N GLU A 110 -14.36 2.54 -10.46
CA GLU A 110 -13.89 3.75 -11.12
C GLU A 110 -12.65 4.23 -10.39
N TRP A 111 -11.61 4.69 -11.11
CA TRP A 111 -10.43 5.24 -10.46
C TRP A 111 -9.85 6.45 -11.17
N ARG A 112 -9.21 7.31 -10.36
CA ARG A 112 -8.59 8.56 -10.81
C ARG A 112 -7.18 8.66 -10.26
N THR A 113 -6.26 9.14 -11.09
CA THR A 113 -4.89 9.49 -10.70
C THR A 113 -4.75 11.00 -10.65
N SER A 114 -3.66 11.51 -10.06
CA SER A 114 -3.35 12.95 -10.10
C SER A 114 -3.06 13.48 -11.50
N GLU A 115 -2.78 12.59 -12.45
CA GLU A 115 -2.33 12.92 -13.81
C GLU A 115 -3.50 13.00 -14.82
N SER A 116 -4.61 12.32 -14.53
CA SER A 116 -5.80 12.32 -15.37
C SER A 116 -6.98 12.98 -14.67
N SER A 117 -7.61 13.92 -15.37
CA SER A 117 -8.88 14.50 -14.93
C SER A 117 -10.06 13.57 -15.20
N GLU A 118 -9.99 12.74 -16.24
CA GLU A 118 -11.03 11.75 -16.54
C GLU A 118 -10.80 10.47 -15.74
N PRO A 119 -11.86 9.92 -15.12
CA PRO A 119 -11.79 8.64 -14.44
C PRO A 119 -11.66 7.47 -15.43
N SER A 120 -10.79 6.55 -15.08
CA SER A 120 -10.76 5.23 -15.71
C SER A 120 -11.86 4.35 -15.11
N VAL A 121 -12.46 3.50 -15.95
CA VAL A 121 -13.60 2.68 -15.56
C VAL A 121 -13.29 1.22 -15.86
N GLY A 122 -13.45 0.38 -14.85
CA GLY A 122 -13.26 -1.07 -14.95
C GLY A 122 -14.53 -1.76 -15.43
N PRO A 123 -14.43 -3.07 -15.74
CA PRO A 123 -15.58 -3.85 -16.16
C PRO A 123 -16.62 -3.97 -15.05
N THR A 124 -17.88 -4.14 -15.45
CA THR A 124 -18.94 -4.58 -14.55
C THR A 124 -18.71 -6.06 -14.21
N VAL A 125 -18.73 -6.37 -12.91
CA VAL A 125 -18.68 -7.73 -12.39
C VAL A 125 -19.98 -7.99 -11.64
N ASP A 126 -20.59 -9.12 -11.94
CA ASP A 126 -21.78 -9.61 -11.28
C ASP A 126 -21.44 -10.85 -10.44
N PHE A 127 -22.01 -10.92 -9.25
CA PHE A 127 -21.81 -12.03 -8.33
C PHE A 127 -23.17 -12.50 -7.80
N ASP A 128 -23.58 -13.67 -8.25
CA ASP A 128 -24.85 -14.30 -7.88
C ASP A 128 -24.65 -15.48 -6.93
N VAL A 129 -25.64 -15.70 -6.06
CA VAL A 129 -25.75 -16.85 -5.17
C VAL A 129 -26.99 -17.66 -5.55
N MET A 130 -26.84 -18.98 -5.74
CA MET A 130 -27.93 -19.83 -6.25
C MET A 130 -28.85 -20.38 -5.15
N ASP A 131 -28.29 -20.76 -4.00
CA ASP A 131 -29.00 -21.51 -2.95
C ASP A 131 -29.11 -20.75 -1.63
N THR A 132 -28.90 -19.43 -1.65
CA THR A 132 -28.93 -18.62 -0.43
C THR A 132 -29.21 -17.16 -0.75
N THR A 133 -29.48 -16.37 0.30
CA THR A 133 -29.67 -14.92 0.18
C THR A 133 -28.31 -14.23 0.19
N MET A 134 -28.17 -13.21 -0.67
CA MET A 134 -27.05 -12.29 -0.68
C MET A 134 -26.87 -11.69 0.72
N SER A 135 -25.65 -11.75 1.23
CA SER A 135 -25.32 -11.26 2.57
C SER A 135 -23.89 -10.73 2.59
N GLU A 136 -23.56 -9.96 3.63
CA GLU A 136 -22.25 -9.36 3.84
C GLU A 136 -21.07 -10.35 3.81
N LYS A 137 -21.33 -11.64 4.05
CA LYS A 137 -20.33 -12.71 3.97
C LYS A 137 -19.79 -12.92 2.55
N PHE A 138 -20.53 -12.49 1.53
CA PHE A 138 -20.15 -12.63 0.12
C PHE A 138 -19.37 -11.42 -0.43
N TYR A 139 -19.40 -10.28 0.26
CA TYR A 139 -18.69 -9.07 -0.17
C TYR A 139 -17.19 -9.29 -0.46
N PRO A 140 -16.43 -10.07 0.34
CA PRO A 140 -15.03 -10.35 0.02
C PRO A 140 -14.83 -11.07 -1.33
N LYS A 141 -15.74 -11.98 -1.71
CA LYS A 141 -15.66 -12.70 -2.99
C LYS A 141 -16.01 -11.80 -4.16
N PHE A 142 -17.06 -10.99 -4.01
CA PHE A 142 -17.45 -10.00 -5.01
C PHE A 142 -16.32 -9.01 -5.29
N VAL A 143 -15.74 -8.42 -4.25
CA VAL A 143 -14.61 -7.49 -4.35
C VAL A 143 -13.39 -8.15 -5.00
N GLN A 144 -13.06 -9.40 -4.65
CA GLN A 144 -11.98 -10.12 -5.31
C GLN A 144 -12.25 -10.33 -6.81
N GLY A 145 -13.50 -10.56 -7.20
CA GLY A 145 -13.92 -10.60 -8.60
C GLY A 145 -13.69 -9.27 -9.32
N LEU A 146 -14.04 -8.15 -8.68
CA LEU A 146 -13.79 -6.81 -9.19
C LEU A 146 -12.30 -6.53 -9.43
N LEU A 147 -11.45 -6.76 -8.43
CA LEU A 147 -10.01 -6.49 -8.56
C LEU A 147 -9.34 -7.40 -9.60
N LYS A 148 -9.70 -8.69 -9.64
CA LYS A 148 -9.19 -9.60 -10.67
C LYS A 148 -9.57 -9.19 -12.10
N SER A 149 -10.74 -8.58 -12.25
CA SER A 149 -11.23 -8.10 -13.54
C SER A 149 -10.70 -6.70 -13.89
N THR A 150 -10.03 -6.03 -12.96
CA THR A 150 -9.51 -4.66 -13.12
C THR A 150 -7.99 -4.62 -12.83
N PRO A 151 -7.14 -5.43 -13.50
CA PRO A 151 -5.69 -5.44 -13.24
C PRO A 151 -5.03 -4.09 -13.52
N GLU A 152 -5.59 -3.30 -14.44
CA GLU A 152 -5.14 -1.96 -14.81
C GLU A 152 -5.19 -0.96 -13.66
N LEU A 153 -5.94 -1.25 -12.58
CA LEU A 153 -5.96 -0.44 -11.37
C LEU A 153 -4.56 -0.29 -10.76
N PHE A 154 -3.74 -1.33 -10.90
CA PHE A 154 -2.38 -1.41 -10.36
C PHE A 154 -1.30 -1.30 -11.43
N ALA A 155 -1.66 -1.21 -12.71
CA ALA A 155 -0.71 -1.02 -13.80
C ALA A 155 -0.26 0.45 -13.81
N ARG A 156 0.91 0.72 -13.23
CA ARG A 156 1.58 2.03 -13.24
C ARG A 156 3.04 1.86 -13.60
#